data_AF-A0A8T1VKH7-F1
#
_entry.id   AF-A0A8T1VKH7-F1
#
_cell.length_a   1.000
_cell.length_b   1.000
_cell.length_c   1.000
_cell.angle_alpha   90.00
_cell.angle_beta   90.00
_cell.angle_gamma   90.00
#
_symmetry.space_group_name_H-M   'P 1'
#
loop_
_entity.id
_entity.type
_entity.pdbx_description
1 polymer ?
#
loop_
_entity_poly.entity_id
_entity_poly.type
_entity_poly.pdbx_seq_one_letter_code
_entity_poly.pdbx_strand_id
1 'polypeptide(L)'
;MSTCVVSFEAEAKDRAMLEVMSDEQVEQRWGFLSRWWVIVKHSLEFTSWEHEGECWGLRRRRLEVRLPSLQDDYGDTVFITGFDVEDHQTSLQWTRGVLSLLAIVARLNYHDWRYILECHCDLSLGGEGEAQYEEEIPAQFMLKLASFEQTYTDMDADSFHDDLVLFCGTHQRQHHSRPYVEALGKVAALYNDKAALDVNVPVHVYFSSVAVWRQTMAMLLEVSRAEKAIEREWENYDVGAPGTPRCTFQLEPMLADFNSDPITPGLADTVQTLVDGNAWFS
;
A
#
# COMPACT_ATOMS: atom_id res chain seq x y z
N MET A 1 -8.39 63.03 18.11
CA MET A 1 -7.39 62.06 18.58
C MET A 1 -8.13 60.71 18.60
N SER A 2 -8.15 59.84 17.57
CA SER A 2 -7.07 59.11 16.85
C SER A 2 -5.91 58.74 17.80
N THR A 3 -5.49 57.49 17.97
CA THR A 3 -5.61 56.28 17.13
C THR A 3 -5.16 55.03 17.90
N CYS A 4 -5.57 53.85 17.40
CA CYS A 4 -4.89 52.55 17.45
C CYS A 4 -4.67 51.82 18.78
N VAL A 5 -5.58 50.88 19.08
CA VAL A 5 -5.25 49.58 19.70
C VAL A 5 -6.01 48.50 18.91
N VAL A 6 -5.60 48.23 17.67
CA VAL A 6 -6.07 47.06 16.91
C VAL A 6 -4.94 46.63 15.98
N SER A 7 -3.98 45.83 16.45
CA SER A 7 -2.95 45.25 15.57
C SER A 7 -2.11 44.13 16.20
N PHE A 8 -2.68 43.30 17.08
CA PHE A 8 -1.96 42.07 17.51
C PHE A 8 -2.81 40.79 17.51
N GLU A 9 -4.15 40.88 17.51
CA GLU A 9 -5.02 39.70 17.38
C GLU A 9 -5.44 39.40 15.93
N ALA A 10 -5.22 40.32 14.99
CA ALA A 10 -5.47 40.09 13.57
C ALA A 10 -4.34 39.29 12.89
N GLU A 11 -3.08 39.51 13.27
CA GLU A 11 -1.93 38.81 12.67
C GLU A 11 -1.74 37.37 13.18
N ALA A 12 -2.37 36.99 14.29
CA ALA A 12 -2.33 35.62 14.80
C ALA A 12 -3.43 34.73 14.20
N LYS A 13 -4.52 35.31 13.69
CA LYS A 13 -5.59 34.57 12.99
C LYS A 13 -5.27 34.30 11.53
N ASP A 14 -4.48 35.17 10.89
CA ASP A 14 -4.02 34.97 9.51
C ASP A 14 -2.93 33.88 9.38
N ARG A 15 -2.34 33.42 10.48
CA ARG A 15 -1.35 32.33 10.50
C ARG A 15 -1.93 30.95 10.84
N ALA A 16 -3.23 30.91 11.13
CA ALA A 16 -4.01 29.68 11.37
C ALA A 16 -5.22 29.60 10.42
N MET A 17 -5.19 30.32 9.30
CA MET A 17 -5.89 29.88 8.10
C MET A 17 -5.15 28.64 7.62
N LEU A 18 -5.64 27.47 8.03
CA LEU A 18 -5.47 26.25 7.27
C LEU A 18 -5.69 26.61 5.80
N GLU A 19 -4.65 26.47 5.00
CA GLU A 19 -4.78 26.39 3.55
C GLU A 19 -5.72 25.21 3.28
N VAL A 20 -7.02 25.47 3.20
CA VAL A 20 -7.89 24.73 2.30
C VAL A 20 -7.34 25.08 0.92
N MET A 21 -6.28 24.37 0.53
CA MET A 21 -5.76 24.43 -0.81
C MET A 21 -6.91 24.07 -1.74
N SER A 22 -7.20 24.92 -2.72
CA SER A 22 -8.25 24.58 -3.68
C SER A 22 -7.82 23.36 -4.50
N ASP A 23 -8.77 22.52 -4.87
CA ASP A 23 -8.58 21.36 -5.75
C ASP A 23 -7.69 21.70 -6.97
N GLU A 24 -7.83 22.91 -7.51
CA GLU A 24 -7.01 23.45 -8.61
C GLU A 24 -5.51 23.49 -8.30
N GLN A 25 -5.11 23.74 -7.05
CA GLN A 25 -3.70 23.77 -6.66
C GLN A 25 -3.11 22.37 -6.56
N VAL A 26 -3.91 21.39 -6.09
CA VAL A 26 -3.50 19.98 -6.04
C VAL A 26 -3.35 19.44 -7.47
N GLU A 27 -4.28 19.78 -8.36
CA GLU A 27 -4.21 19.45 -9.79
C GLU A 27 -3.02 20.10 -10.51
N GLN A 28 -2.73 21.38 -10.23
CA GLN A 28 -1.53 22.03 -10.79
C GLN A 28 -0.24 21.35 -10.33
N ARG A 29 -0.20 20.86 -9.09
CA ARG A 29 0.99 20.22 -8.50
C ARG A 29 1.15 18.78 -8.98
N TRP A 30 0.09 17.98 -8.98
CA TRP A 30 0.13 16.53 -9.19
C TRP A 30 -0.56 16.05 -10.46
N GLY A 31 -1.16 16.94 -11.26
CA GLY A 31 -1.90 16.55 -12.47
C GLY A 31 -1.08 15.79 -13.49
N PHE A 32 0.26 15.93 -13.48
CA PHE A 32 1.16 15.11 -14.31
C PHE A 32 1.20 13.63 -13.89
N LEU A 33 0.71 13.30 -12.69
CA LEU A 33 0.56 11.95 -12.16
C LEU A 33 -0.83 11.35 -12.37
N SER A 34 -1.80 12.11 -12.91
CA SER A 34 -3.19 11.65 -13.14
C SER A 34 -3.31 10.26 -13.77
N ARG A 35 -2.47 9.96 -14.77
CA ARG A 35 -2.44 8.64 -15.44
C ARG A 35 -2.05 7.46 -14.52
N TRP A 36 -1.35 7.72 -13.42
CA TRP A 36 -0.95 6.71 -12.46
C TRP A 36 -2.11 6.33 -11.55
N TRP A 37 -2.90 7.31 -11.10
CA TRP A 37 -3.98 7.08 -10.15
C TRP A 37 -5.06 6.13 -10.70
N VAL A 38 -5.28 6.18 -12.02
CA VAL A 38 -6.19 5.26 -12.74
C VAL A 38 -5.81 3.79 -12.53
N ILE A 39 -4.53 3.47 -12.31
CA ILE A 39 -4.05 2.09 -12.14
C ILE A 39 -4.61 1.45 -10.87
N VAL A 40 -4.73 2.20 -9.78
CA VAL A 40 -5.15 1.67 -8.46
C VAL A 40 -6.56 2.05 -8.05
N LYS A 41 -7.28 2.76 -8.92
CA LYS A 41 -8.62 3.31 -8.65
C LYS A 41 -9.65 2.27 -8.17
N HIS A 42 -9.49 1.01 -8.58
CA HIS A 42 -10.36 -0.09 -8.16
C HIS A 42 -9.62 -1.18 -7.38
N SER A 43 -8.35 -0.93 -7.07
CA SER A 43 -7.48 -1.87 -6.37
C SER A 43 -7.20 -1.45 -4.93
N LEU A 44 -7.54 -0.21 -4.55
CA LEU A 44 -7.39 0.32 -3.20
C LEU A 44 -8.72 0.33 -2.46
N GLU A 45 -8.72 -0.17 -1.24
CA GLU A 45 -9.87 -0.14 -0.33
C GLU A 45 -9.43 0.43 1.02
N PHE A 46 -10.26 1.27 1.65
CA PHE A 46 -10.03 1.76 3.01
C PHE A 46 -11.00 1.05 3.96
N THR A 47 -10.52 0.02 4.63
CA THR A 47 -11.34 -0.92 5.39
C THR A 47 -10.98 -0.90 6.88
N SER A 48 -11.94 -1.22 7.73
CA SER A 48 -11.70 -1.49 9.15
C SER A 48 -11.58 -2.98 9.43
N TRP A 49 -11.12 -3.34 10.63
CA TRP A 49 -11.13 -4.73 11.09
C TRP A 49 -12.56 -5.21 11.26
N GLU A 50 -12.85 -6.45 10.85
CA GLU A 50 -14.17 -7.05 11.08
C GLU A 50 -14.48 -7.14 12.59
N HIS A 51 -13.43 -7.20 13.43
CA HIS A 51 -13.49 -7.39 14.87
C HIS A 51 -12.76 -6.23 15.60
N GLU A 52 -13.21 -4.98 15.41
CA GLU A 52 -12.59 -3.76 15.99
C GLU A 52 -12.40 -3.78 17.52
N GLY A 53 -13.11 -4.66 18.24
CA GLY A 53 -13.08 -4.75 19.72
C GLY A 53 -11.97 -5.62 20.31
N GLU A 54 -11.24 -6.40 19.51
CA GLU A 54 -10.37 -7.47 20.00
C GLU A 54 -8.87 -7.24 19.70
N CYS A 55 -8.55 -6.44 18.70
CA CYS A 55 -7.16 -6.07 18.35
C CYS A 55 -6.70 -4.83 19.12
N TRP A 56 -6.47 -4.97 20.43
CA TRP A 56 -5.95 -3.90 21.27
C TRP A 56 -4.48 -3.57 20.92
N GLY A 57 -4.26 -2.68 19.96
CA GLY A 57 -2.92 -2.17 19.61
C GLY A 57 -2.68 -1.90 18.12
N LEU A 58 -3.53 -2.41 17.24
CA LEU A 58 -3.47 -2.14 15.79
C LEU A 58 -4.36 -0.95 15.43
N ARG A 59 -3.97 -0.17 14.40
CA ARG A 59 -4.82 0.92 13.88
C ARG A 59 -6.15 0.36 13.39
N ARG A 60 -7.23 1.13 13.56
CA ARG A 60 -8.59 0.67 13.29
C ARG A 60 -8.84 0.44 11.81
N ARG A 61 -8.16 1.20 10.95
CA ARG A 61 -8.35 1.19 9.50
C ARG A 61 -7.04 1.04 8.75
N ARG A 62 -7.12 0.50 7.54
CA ARG A 62 -5.96 0.22 6.67
C ARG A 62 -6.29 0.43 5.20
N LEU A 63 -5.25 0.68 4.42
CA LEU A 63 -5.32 0.69 2.96
C LEU A 63 -5.02 -0.72 2.44
N GLU A 64 -6.08 -1.44 2.08
CA GLU A 64 -5.94 -2.71 1.38
C GLU A 64 -5.64 -2.47 -0.10
N VAL A 65 -4.69 -3.24 -0.61
CA VAL A 65 -4.28 -3.25 -2.01
C VAL A 65 -4.56 -4.63 -2.57
N ARG A 66 -5.40 -4.70 -3.59
CA ARG A 66 -5.52 -5.88 -4.45
C ARG A 66 -4.39 -5.84 -5.48
N LEU A 67 -3.51 -6.83 -5.43
CA LEU A 67 -2.50 -6.99 -6.48
C LEU A 67 -3.18 -7.42 -7.79
N PRO A 68 -2.59 -7.09 -8.95
CA PRO A 68 -3.06 -7.64 -10.21
C PRO A 68 -3.07 -9.17 -10.13
N SER A 69 -4.14 -9.80 -10.60
CA SER A 69 -4.23 -11.25 -10.74
C SER A 69 -4.41 -11.62 -12.20
N LEU A 70 -3.96 -12.83 -12.57
CA LEU A 70 -4.14 -13.37 -13.92
C LEU A 70 -5.62 -13.68 -14.26
N GLN A 71 -6.52 -13.65 -13.28
CA GLN A 71 -7.96 -13.92 -13.39
C GLN A 71 -8.76 -13.01 -12.47
N ASP A 72 -9.89 -12.49 -12.94
CA ASP A 72 -10.91 -11.86 -12.10
C ASP A 72 -11.87 -12.89 -11.48
N ASP A 73 -12.83 -12.39 -10.69
CA ASP A 73 -13.86 -13.18 -10.01
C ASP A 73 -14.78 -13.96 -10.98
N TYR A 74 -14.70 -13.69 -12.30
CA TYR A 74 -15.47 -14.36 -13.36
C TYR A 74 -14.61 -15.28 -14.25
N GLY A 75 -13.31 -15.39 -13.96
CA GLY A 75 -12.38 -16.25 -14.71
C GLY A 75 -11.81 -15.63 -15.98
N ASP A 76 -12.07 -14.34 -16.22
CA ASP A 76 -11.48 -13.60 -17.32
C ASP A 76 -10.13 -13.03 -16.91
N THR A 77 -9.14 -13.07 -17.81
CA THR A 77 -7.84 -12.42 -17.58
C THR A 77 -8.04 -10.91 -17.58
N VAL A 78 -8.11 -10.31 -16.40
CA VAL A 78 -8.22 -8.86 -16.26
C VAL A 78 -6.88 -8.30 -15.81
N PHE A 79 -6.14 -7.72 -16.76
CA PHE A 79 -5.13 -6.75 -16.43
C PHE A 79 -5.85 -5.53 -15.85
N ILE A 80 -6.03 -5.46 -14.53
CA ILE A 80 -6.56 -4.26 -13.82
C ILE A 80 -5.47 -3.20 -13.77
N THR A 81 -4.92 -2.86 -14.92
CA THR A 81 -4.27 -1.59 -15.14
C THR A 81 -5.03 -1.01 -16.30
N GLY A 82 -5.41 0.26 -16.31
CA GLY A 82 -6.03 0.91 -17.47
C GLY A 82 -5.12 0.97 -18.72
N PHE A 83 -4.20 0.02 -18.86
CA PHE A 83 -3.19 -0.16 -19.88
C PHE A 83 -3.27 -1.62 -20.36
N ASP A 84 -3.21 -1.80 -21.68
CA ASP A 84 -3.14 -3.09 -22.35
C ASP A 84 -1.73 -3.69 -22.08
N VAL A 85 -1.52 -4.19 -20.87
CA VAL A 85 -0.25 -4.76 -20.43
C VAL A 85 -0.31 -6.26 -20.68
N GLU A 86 0.54 -6.77 -21.57
CA GLU A 86 0.49 -8.18 -22.01
C GLU A 86 0.99 -9.19 -20.95
N ASP A 87 1.65 -8.75 -19.87
CA ASP A 87 2.30 -9.63 -18.89
C ASP A 87 2.16 -9.18 -17.41
N HIS A 88 1.99 -10.16 -16.53
CA HIS A 88 1.70 -10.02 -15.09
C HIS A 88 2.81 -9.27 -14.33
N GLN A 89 4.08 -9.60 -14.59
CA GLN A 89 5.22 -8.93 -13.96
C GLN A 89 5.24 -7.42 -14.25
N THR A 90 4.85 -7.03 -15.47
CA THR A 90 4.76 -5.63 -15.85
C THR A 90 3.60 -4.96 -15.10
N SER A 91 2.44 -5.61 -15.01
CA SER A 91 1.30 -5.12 -14.23
C SER A 91 1.67 -4.87 -12.75
N LEU A 92 2.35 -5.84 -12.12
CA LEU A 92 2.84 -5.70 -10.75
C LEU A 92 3.83 -4.54 -10.60
N GLN A 93 4.73 -4.36 -11.57
CA GLN A 93 5.68 -3.25 -11.59
C GLN A 93 4.96 -1.89 -11.66
N TRP A 94 3.89 -1.77 -12.44
CA TRP A 94 3.07 -0.55 -12.54
C TRP A 94 2.33 -0.27 -11.23
N THR A 95 1.68 -1.28 -10.65
CA THR A 95 1.01 -1.18 -9.34
C THR A 95 1.99 -0.71 -8.26
N ARG A 96 3.17 -1.33 -8.19
CA ARG A 96 4.22 -0.89 -7.27
C ARG A 96 4.66 0.55 -7.52
N GLY A 97 4.77 0.95 -8.79
CA GLY A 97 5.15 2.30 -9.20
C GLY A 97 4.15 3.36 -8.73
N VAL A 98 2.84 3.11 -8.88
CA VAL A 98 1.82 4.06 -8.40
C VAL A 98 1.75 4.11 -6.87
N LEU A 99 1.83 2.97 -6.18
CA LEU A 99 1.85 2.94 -4.71
C LEU A 99 3.07 3.68 -4.15
N SER A 100 4.20 3.63 -4.86
CA SER A 100 5.39 4.38 -4.49
C SER A 100 5.16 5.89 -4.60
N LEU A 101 4.55 6.33 -5.69
CA LEU A 101 4.25 7.75 -5.93
C LEU A 101 3.26 8.26 -4.87
N LEU A 102 2.24 7.46 -4.55
CA LEU A 102 1.29 7.71 -3.47
C LEU A 102 1.97 7.86 -2.11
N ALA A 103 2.86 6.94 -1.74
CA ALA A 103 3.60 7.02 -0.48
C ALA A 103 4.52 8.24 -0.41
N ILE A 104 5.11 8.62 -1.54
CA ILE A 104 5.92 9.84 -1.65
C ILE A 104 5.04 11.08 -1.45
N VAL A 105 3.87 11.16 -2.09
CA VAL A 105 2.92 12.26 -1.88
C VAL A 105 2.55 12.36 -0.40
N ALA A 106 2.21 11.24 0.25
CA ALA A 106 1.87 11.19 1.68
C ALA A 106 2.98 11.75 2.57
N ARG A 107 4.25 11.49 2.22
CA ARG A 107 5.40 12.00 2.96
C ARG A 107 5.64 13.49 2.74
N LEU A 108 5.32 14.01 1.56
CA LEU A 108 5.58 15.40 1.18
C LEU A 108 4.45 16.34 1.59
N ASN A 109 3.20 15.90 1.46
CA ASN A 109 2.00 16.65 1.81
C ASN A 109 0.82 15.72 2.11
N TYR A 110 0.41 15.70 3.38
CA TYR A 110 -0.72 14.88 3.84
C TYR A 110 -2.08 15.30 3.24
N HIS A 111 -2.30 16.61 3.04
CA HIS A 111 -3.55 17.11 2.45
C HIS A 111 -3.69 16.68 0.98
N ASP A 112 -2.61 16.79 0.20
CA ASP A 112 -2.59 16.33 -1.19
C ASP A 112 -2.81 14.81 -1.27
N TRP A 113 -2.18 14.05 -0.36
CA TRP A 113 -2.36 12.61 -0.24
C TRP A 113 -3.81 12.22 -0.02
N ARG A 114 -4.46 12.86 0.97
CA ARG A 114 -5.86 12.60 1.27
C ARG A 114 -6.76 12.94 0.09
N TYR A 115 -6.55 14.11 -0.53
CA TYR A 115 -7.30 14.52 -1.72
C TYR A 115 -7.13 13.53 -2.88
N ILE A 116 -5.90 13.06 -3.14
CA ILE A 116 -5.65 12.09 -4.22
C ILE A 116 -6.36 10.76 -3.94
N LEU A 117 -6.32 10.27 -2.70
CA LEU A 117 -7.05 9.05 -2.33
C LEU A 117 -8.56 9.19 -2.56
N GLU A 118 -9.14 10.30 -2.09
CA GLU A 118 -10.59 10.53 -2.16
C GLU A 118 -11.07 10.82 -3.59
N CYS A 119 -10.40 11.71 -4.31
CA CYS A 119 -10.88 12.24 -5.59
C CYS A 119 -10.32 11.51 -6.82
N HIS A 120 -9.12 10.93 -6.76
CA HIS A 120 -8.51 10.25 -7.91
C HIS A 120 -8.49 8.74 -7.79
N CYS A 121 -8.42 8.20 -6.57
CA CYS A 121 -8.48 6.76 -6.33
C CYS A 121 -9.88 6.28 -5.92
N ASP A 122 -10.88 7.15 -5.85
CA ASP A 122 -12.29 6.87 -5.47
C ASP A 122 -12.44 6.15 -4.11
N LEU A 123 -11.58 6.44 -3.12
CA LEU A 123 -11.72 5.88 -1.78
C LEU A 123 -12.79 6.63 -0.98
N SER A 124 -13.67 5.88 -0.32
CA SER A 124 -14.61 6.44 0.66
C SER A 124 -13.95 6.60 2.03
N LEU A 125 -13.58 7.84 2.37
CA LEU A 125 -12.93 8.18 3.65
C LEU A 125 -13.93 8.66 4.73
N GLY A 126 -15.22 8.67 4.41
CA GLY A 126 -16.29 9.22 5.25
C GLY A 126 -16.49 10.72 5.12
N GLY A 127 -17.33 11.30 5.98
CA GLY A 127 -17.62 12.73 6.04
C GLY A 127 -16.95 13.45 7.21
N GLU A 128 -16.75 14.76 7.06
CA GLU A 128 -16.18 15.63 8.11
C GLU A 128 -16.94 15.47 9.45
N GLY A 129 -16.19 15.30 10.54
CA GLY A 129 -16.74 15.05 11.88
C GLY A 129 -17.04 13.57 12.18
N GLU A 130 -16.96 12.67 11.21
CA GLU A 130 -17.00 11.23 11.47
C GLU A 130 -15.62 10.73 11.93
N ALA A 131 -15.59 9.82 12.91
CA ALA A 131 -14.33 9.28 13.45
C ALA A 131 -13.39 8.71 12.37
N GLN A 132 -13.97 8.20 11.28
CA GLN A 132 -13.22 7.69 10.12
C GLN A 132 -12.54 8.76 9.29
N TYR A 133 -13.17 9.92 9.19
CA TYR A 133 -12.64 11.04 8.45
C TYR A 133 -11.51 11.70 9.23
N GLU A 134 -11.67 11.84 10.54
CA GLU A 134 -10.68 12.44 11.43
C GLU A 134 -9.44 11.55 11.67
N GLU A 135 -9.52 10.24 11.35
CA GLU A 135 -8.37 9.34 11.48
C GLU A 135 -7.30 9.66 10.42
N GLU A 136 -6.05 9.83 10.88
CA GLU A 136 -4.92 10.04 9.97
C GLU A 136 -4.64 8.78 9.16
N ILE A 137 -4.53 8.92 7.84
CA ILE A 137 -4.30 7.79 6.92
C ILE A 137 -2.79 7.62 6.67
N PRO A 138 -2.16 6.57 7.23
CA PRO A 138 -0.73 6.35 7.02
C PRO A 138 -0.47 5.80 5.61
N ALA A 139 0.69 6.10 5.04
CA ALA A 139 1.19 5.44 3.82
C ALA A 139 1.73 4.05 4.14
N GLN A 140 0.83 3.17 4.56
CA GLN A 140 1.09 1.77 4.86
C GLN A 140 0.07 0.95 4.09
N PHE A 141 0.54 -0.07 3.38
CA PHE A 141 -0.30 -0.85 2.48
C PHE A 141 -0.44 -2.28 2.99
N MET A 142 -1.64 -2.82 2.83
CA MET A 142 -1.96 -4.18 3.17
C MET A 142 -2.25 -4.96 1.90
N LEU A 143 -1.36 -5.87 1.52
CA LEU A 143 -1.55 -6.70 0.33
C LEU A 143 -2.59 -7.76 0.65
N LYS A 144 -3.67 -7.74 -0.11
CA LYS A 144 -4.75 -8.72 0.00
C LYS A 144 -4.38 -9.96 -0.78
N LEU A 145 -4.28 -11.07 -0.06
CA LEU A 145 -4.28 -12.40 -0.64
C LEU A 145 -5.65 -12.63 -1.28
N ALA A 146 -5.67 -13.22 -2.48
CA ALA A 146 -6.83 -13.34 -3.36
C ALA A 146 -8.21 -13.47 -2.67
N SER A 147 -9.16 -12.72 -3.23
CA SER A 147 -10.52 -12.52 -2.69
C SER A 147 -11.34 -13.81 -2.63
N PHE A 148 -12.30 -13.79 -1.70
CA PHE A 148 -13.38 -14.75 -1.48
C PHE A 148 -14.04 -15.35 -2.72
N GLU A 149 -14.11 -14.56 -3.79
CA GLU A 149 -14.90 -14.87 -4.97
C GLU A 149 -14.12 -15.67 -6.02
N GLN A 150 -12.82 -15.86 -5.82
CA GLN A 150 -12.03 -16.77 -6.64
C GLN A 150 -12.37 -18.22 -6.27
N THR A 151 -13.47 -18.71 -6.85
CA THR A 151 -13.72 -20.13 -7.05
C THR A 151 -12.65 -20.73 -7.95
N TYR A 152 -11.41 -20.90 -7.48
CA TYR A 152 -10.40 -21.62 -8.23
C TYR A 152 -9.71 -22.69 -7.40
N THR A 153 -9.79 -23.89 -7.94
CA THR A 153 -9.10 -25.10 -7.52
C THR A 153 -7.61 -25.09 -7.82
N ASP A 154 -7.06 -24.05 -8.44
CA ASP A 154 -5.70 -24.09 -9.01
C ASP A 154 -4.97 -22.73 -8.99
N MET A 155 -5.15 -21.89 -7.96
CA MET A 155 -4.14 -20.85 -7.74
C MET A 155 -2.89 -21.57 -7.23
N ASP A 156 -1.84 -21.59 -8.05
CA ASP A 156 -0.56 -22.17 -7.66
C ASP A 156 -0.01 -21.33 -6.52
N ALA A 157 0.11 -21.90 -5.32
CA ALA A 157 0.62 -21.19 -4.15
C ALA A 157 2.02 -20.59 -4.44
N ASP A 158 2.76 -21.22 -5.35
CA ASP A 158 4.07 -20.78 -5.85
C ASP A 158 3.98 -19.41 -6.57
N SER A 159 2.88 -19.10 -7.26
CA SER A 159 2.66 -17.80 -7.91
C SER A 159 2.66 -16.65 -6.89
N PHE A 160 2.12 -16.89 -5.70
CA PHE A 160 2.01 -15.86 -4.68
C PHE A 160 3.35 -15.60 -3.98
N HIS A 161 4.13 -16.65 -3.75
CA HIS A 161 5.51 -16.54 -3.30
C HIS A 161 6.31 -15.61 -4.24
N ASP A 162 6.27 -15.89 -5.54
CA ASP A 162 7.00 -15.15 -6.55
C ASP A 162 6.55 -13.68 -6.61
N ASP A 163 5.24 -13.40 -6.50
CA ASP A 163 4.72 -12.03 -6.48
C ASP A 163 5.22 -11.22 -5.28
N LEU A 164 5.24 -11.81 -4.08
CA LEU A 164 5.78 -11.13 -2.90
C LEU A 164 7.26 -10.85 -3.03
N VAL A 165 8.05 -11.83 -3.49
CA VAL A 165 9.49 -11.64 -3.72
C VAL A 165 9.71 -10.58 -4.79
N LEU A 166 8.95 -10.61 -5.88
CA LEU A 166 9.04 -9.62 -6.95
C LEU A 166 8.68 -8.22 -6.47
N PHE A 167 7.70 -8.09 -5.57
CA PHE A 167 7.20 -6.82 -5.04
C PHE A 167 8.13 -6.21 -3.98
N CYS A 168 8.51 -7.00 -2.96
CA CYS A 168 9.25 -6.57 -1.75
C CYS A 168 10.75 -6.93 -1.78
N GLY A 169 11.20 -7.79 -2.68
CA GLY A 169 12.60 -8.13 -2.88
C GLY A 169 13.40 -7.03 -3.57
N THR A 170 14.62 -7.36 -3.98
CA THR A 170 15.59 -6.41 -4.55
C THR A 170 15.25 -5.98 -5.97
N HIS A 171 14.40 -6.75 -6.66
CA HIS A 171 13.89 -6.42 -8.00
C HIS A 171 13.31 -5.00 -8.06
N GLN A 172 12.71 -4.52 -6.96
CA GLN A 172 12.18 -3.17 -6.87
C GLN A 172 13.21 -2.06 -7.03
N ARG A 173 14.50 -2.33 -6.73
CA ARG A 173 15.60 -1.37 -6.89
C ARG A 173 16.33 -1.52 -8.22
N GLN A 174 16.20 -2.67 -8.87
CA GLN A 174 16.95 -3.02 -10.08
C GLN A 174 16.14 -2.76 -11.37
N HIS A 175 14.82 -2.92 -11.29
CA HIS A 175 13.93 -2.90 -12.45
C HIS A 175 12.83 -1.85 -12.26
N HIS A 176 13.17 -0.59 -12.53
CA HIS A 176 12.21 0.50 -12.60
C HIS A 176 11.72 0.72 -14.03
N SER A 177 10.42 0.95 -14.21
CA SER A 177 9.90 1.35 -15.51
C SER A 177 10.34 2.77 -15.84
N ARG A 178 10.66 3.04 -17.11
CA ARG A 178 11.05 4.39 -17.55
C ARG A 178 10.00 5.45 -17.20
N PRO A 179 8.69 5.22 -17.40
CA PRO A 179 7.65 6.17 -16.99
C PRO A 179 7.71 6.51 -15.49
N TYR A 180 7.99 5.52 -14.64
CA TYR A 180 8.09 5.71 -13.19
C TYR A 180 9.28 6.59 -12.82
N VAL A 181 10.46 6.33 -13.39
CA VAL A 181 11.66 7.15 -13.15
C VAL A 181 11.45 8.59 -13.61
N GLU A 182 10.79 8.80 -14.75
CA GLU A 182 10.42 10.14 -15.23
C GLU A 182 9.45 10.86 -14.28
N ALA A 183 8.47 10.14 -13.73
CA ALA A 183 7.54 10.67 -12.74
C ALA A 183 8.27 11.07 -11.45
N LEU A 184 9.12 10.20 -10.90
CA LEU A 184 9.97 10.52 -9.74
C LEU A 184 10.86 11.73 -9.97
N GLY A 185 11.45 11.85 -11.17
CA GLY A 185 12.28 13.00 -11.52
C GLY A 185 11.51 14.33 -11.46
N LYS A 186 10.24 14.34 -11.89
CA LYS A 186 9.36 15.51 -11.77
C LYS A 186 9.01 15.81 -10.31
N VAL A 187 8.71 14.80 -9.50
CA VAL A 187 8.46 14.99 -8.06
C VAL A 187 9.69 15.57 -7.36
N ALA A 188 10.88 15.05 -7.66
CA ALA A 188 12.15 15.55 -7.12
C ALA A 188 12.42 17.01 -7.49
N ALA A 189 12.03 17.43 -8.69
CA ALA A 189 12.16 18.82 -9.12
C ALA A 189 11.23 19.77 -8.36
N LEU A 190 10.05 19.31 -7.92
CA LEU A 190 9.09 20.14 -7.18
C LEU A 190 9.60 20.52 -5.78
N TYR A 191 10.26 19.60 -5.08
CA TYR A 191 10.64 19.79 -3.67
C TYR A 191 12.12 20.11 -3.47
N ASN A 192 12.93 20.04 -4.52
CA ASN A 192 14.39 20.28 -4.48
C ASN A 192 15.13 19.49 -3.38
N ASP A 193 14.53 18.39 -2.93
CA ASP A 193 15.03 17.52 -1.88
C ASP A 193 14.95 16.09 -2.37
N LYS A 194 16.10 15.58 -2.83
CA LYS A 194 16.21 14.19 -3.30
C LYS A 194 16.29 13.20 -2.15
N ALA A 195 16.70 13.63 -0.95
CA ALA A 195 16.82 12.78 0.22
C ALA A 195 15.45 12.54 0.87
N ALA A 196 14.54 13.51 0.79
CA ALA A 196 13.15 13.35 1.20
C ALA A 196 12.42 12.22 0.44
N LEU A 197 12.95 11.82 -0.72
CA LEU A 197 12.34 10.84 -1.62
C LEU A 197 12.95 9.44 -1.54
N ASP A 198 13.86 9.16 -0.60
CA ASP A 198 14.24 7.77 -0.26
C ASP A 198 13.35 7.31 0.91
N VAL A 199 12.31 6.55 0.58
CA VAL A 199 11.23 6.21 1.52
C VAL A 199 11.14 4.70 1.67
N ASN A 200 11.10 4.24 2.92
CA ASN A 200 10.67 2.88 3.24
C ASN A 200 9.17 2.90 3.54
N VAL A 201 8.43 2.09 2.81
CA VAL A 201 6.98 1.99 2.88
C VAL A 201 6.65 0.63 3.49
N PRO A 202 6.07 0.60 4.70
CA PRO A 202 5.67 -0.64 5.34
C PRO A 202 4.56 -1.34 4.54
N VAL A 203 4.71 -2.64 4.34
CA VAL A 203 3.76 -3.50 3.66
C VAL A 203 3.45 -4.70 4.52
N HIS A 204 2.18 -4.93 4.81
CA HIS A 204 1.73 -6.12 5.51
C HIS A 204 1.00 -7.05 4.55
N VAL A 205 1.16 -8.35 4.75
CA VAL A 205 0.26 -9.33 4.16
C VAL A 205 -0.85 -9.59 5.17
N TYR A 206 -2.10 -9.53 4.73
CA TYR A 206 -3.24 -9.84 5.58
C TYR A 206 -3.90 -11.13 5.17
N PHE A 207 -4.06 -11.98 6.18
CA PHE A 207 -4.66 -13.28 6.08
C PHE A 207 -5.99 -13.28 6.86
N SER A 208 -7.12 -13.34 6.17
CA SER A 208 -8.46 -13.46 6.79
C SER A 208 -9.00 -14.88 6.69
N SER A 209 -9.40 -15.39 7.86
CA SER A 209 -10.20 -16.58 8.13
C SER A 209 -11.35 -16.84 7.17
N VAL A 210 -12.00 -15.82 6.62
CA VAL A 210 -13.23 -16.08 5.90
C VAL A 210 -12.91 -16.86 4.58
N ALA A 211 -11.67 -16.77 4.04
CA ALA A 211 -11.18 -17.52 2.85
C ALA A 211 -10.86 -19.02 3.09
N VAL A 212 -11.22 -19.57 4.26
CA VAL A 212 -10.63 -20.79 4.84
C VAL A 212 -11.02 -22.13 4.23
N TRP A 213 -11.91 -22.15 3.25
CA TRP A 213 -12.51 -23.43 2.91
C TRP A 213 -11.63 -24.37 2.08
N ARG A 214 -10.49 -23.93 1.47
CA ARG A 214 -9.75 -24.82 0.53
C ARG A 214 -8.20 -24.78 0.47
N GLN A 215 -7.48 -23.66 0.72
CA GLN A 215 -6.02 -23.58 0.39
C GLN A 215 -5.13 -22.79 1.39
N THR A 216 -5.69 -22.41 2.53
CA THR A 216 -5.15 -21.50 3.58
C THR A 216 -3.75 -21.82 4.09
N MET A 217 -3.43 -23.10 4.31
CA MET A 217 -2.19 -23.50 4.98
C MET A 217 -0.96 -23.41 4.08
N ALA A 218 -1.13 -23.74 2.79
CA ALA A 218 -0.07 -23.60 1.81
C ALA A 218 0.33 -22.14 1.65
N MET A 219 -0.64 -21.23 1.59
CA MET A 219 -0.40 -19.79 1.46
C MET A 219 0.41 -19.22 2.63
N LEU A 220 0.10 -19.60 3.88
CA LEU A 220 0.89 -19.15 5.04
C LEU A 220 2.35 -19.62 4.96
N LEU A 221 2.57 -20.87 4.51
CA LEU A 221 3.92 -21.40 4.29
C LEU A 221 4.64 -20.67 3.16
N GLU A 222 3.94 -20.33 2.07
CA GLU A 222 4.52 -19.58 0.96
C GLU A 222 4.87 -18.14 1.33
N VAL A 223 4.05 -17.46 2.14
CA VAL A 223 4.39 -16.15 2.74
C VAL A 223 5.69 -16.26 3.54
N SER A 224 5.77 -17.24 4.45
CA SER A 224 6.99 -17.44 5.25
C SER A 224 8.22 -17.79 4.41
N ARG A 225 8.05 -18.52 3.31
CA ARG A 225 9.14 -18.77 2.36
C ARG A 225 9.55 -17.49 1.62
N ALA A 226 8.58 -16.67 1.21
CA ALA A 226 8.83 -15.40 0.53
C ALA A 226 9.57 -14.43 1.46
N GLU A 227 9.18 -14.32 2.72
CA GLU A 227 9.89 -13.55 3.75
C GLU A 227 11.38 -13.88 3.78
N LYS A 228 11.72 -15.17 3.89
CA LYS A 228 13.11 -15.66 3.90
C LYS A 228 13.84 -15.41 2.58
N ALA A 229 13.14 -15.51 1.46
CA ALA A 229 13.72 -15.23 0.15
C ALA A 229 14.05 -13.74 0.01
N ILE A 230 13.12 -12.86 0.39
CA ILE A 230 13.28 -11.41 0.40
C ILE A 230 14.47 -11.02 1.30
N GLU A 231 14.53 -11.55 2.53
CA GLU A 231 15.65 -11.28 3.46
C GLU A 231 16.99 -11.64 2.82
N ARG A 232 17.11 -12.84 2.24
CA ARG A 232 18.34 -13.28 1.56
C ARG A 232 18.69 -12.43 0.35
N GLU A 233 17.72 -11.99 -0.44
CA GLU A 233 18.01 -11.10 -1.57
C GLU A 233 18.62 -9.78 -1.07
N TRP A 234 18.04 -9.20 -0.02
CA TRP A 234 18.52 -7.95 0.56
C TRP A 234 19.88 -8.08 1.25
N GLU A 235 20.16 -9.21 1.91
CA GLU A 235 21.49 -9.49 2.47
C GLU A 235 22.60 -9.52 1.41
N ASN A 236 22.27 -10.01 0.21
CA ASN A 236 23.19 -10.11 -0.91
C ASN A 236 23.17 -8.89 -1.84
N TYR A 237 22.32 -7.90 -1.55
CA TYR A 237 22.16 -6.73 -2.40
C TYR A 237 23.28 -5.71 -2.17
N ASP A 238 24.05 -5.43 -3.23
CA ASP A 238 25.01 -4.33 -3.19
C ASP A 238 24.27 -2.99 -3.30
N VAL A 239 24.36 -2.19 -2.24
CA VAL A 239 23.66 -0.90 -2.16
C VAL A 239 24.28 0.05 -3.18
N GLY A 240 23.62 0.16 -4.33
CA GLY A 240 24.03 1.09 -5.39
C GLY A 240 24.06 2.55 -4.90
N ALA A 241 24.75 3.40 -5.66
CA ALA A 241 25.12 4.76 -5.24
C ALA A 241 23.99 5.57 -4.54
N PRO A 242 24.26 6.18 -3.38
CA PRO A 242 23.27 6.99 -2.65
C PRO A 242 22.90 8.28 -3.43
N GLY A 243 21.65 8.74 -3.26
CA GLY A 243 21.20 10.04 -3.77
C GLY A 243 20.21 10.03 -4.94
N THR A 244 19.73 8.86 -5.38
CA THR A 244 18.57 8.77 -6.28
C THR A 244 17.29 8.68 -5.44
N PRO A 245 16.23 9.45 -5.74
CA PRO A 245 14.88 9.24 -5.20
C PRO A 245 14.43 7.79 -5.38
N ARG A 246 14.01 7.11 -4.32
CA ARG A 246 13.63 5.70 -4.37
C ARG A 246 12.55 5.38 -3.33
N CYS A 247 11.63 4.51 -3.70
CA CYS A 247 10.67 3.93 -2.76
C CYS A 247 11.01 2.46 -2.54
N THR A 248 10.98 2.01 -1.29
CA THR A 248 11.23 0.62 -0.92
C THR A 248 10.07 0.08 -0.12
N PHE A 249 9.36 -0.89 -0.67
CA PHE A 249 8.37 -1.66 0.06
C PHE A 249 9.09 -2.66 0.94
N GLN A 250 8.92 -2.49 2.24
CA GLN A 250 9.46 -3.36 3.26
C GLN A 250 8.32 -4.26 3.73
N LEU A 251 8.49 -5.57 3.55
CA LEU A 251 7.57 -6.54 4.12
C LEU A 251 7.72 -6.51 5.64
N GLU A 252 6.60 -6.28 6.31
CA GLU A 252 6.42 -6.30 7.76
C GLU A 252 5.73 -7.61 8.17
N PRO A 253 5.73 -7.97 9.47
CA PRO A 253 5.18 -9.24 9.91
C PRO A 253 3.75 -9.45 9.43
N MET A 254 3.45 -10.68 9.00
CA MET A 254 2.12 -11.04 8.52
C MET A 254 1.07 -10.85 9.62
N LEU A 255 -0.07 -10.31 9.22
CA LEU A 255 -1.25 -10.16 10.08
C LEU A 255 -2.22 -11.30 9.76
N ALA A 256 -2.34 -12.25 10.67
CA ALA A 256 -3.20 -13.41 10.50
C ALA A 256 -4.39 -13.37 11.48
N ASP A 257 -5.59 -13.28 10.93
CA ASP A 257 -6.85 -13.32 11.68
C ASP A 257 -7.51 -14.69 11.54
N PHE A 258 -7.54 -15.43 12.64
CA PHE A 258 -8.17 -16.75 12.77
C PHE A 258 -9.45 -16.71 13.61
N ASN A 259 -9.97 -15.53 13.97
CA ASN A 259 -11.04 -15.38 14.96
C ASN A 259 -12.36 -16.03 14.55
N SER A 260 -12.62 -16.14 13.25
CA SER A 260 -13.86 -16.75 12.73
C SER A 260 -13.72 -18.25 12.37
N ASP A 261 -12.54 -18.86 12.60
CA ASP A 261 -12.26 -20.25 12.24
C ASP A 261 -12.31 -21.22 13.41
N PRO A 262 -12.85 -22.44 13.21
CA PRO A 262 -12.60 -23.53 14.14
C PRO A 262 -11.12 -23.92 14.09
N ILE A 263 -10.47 -23.97 15.26
CA ILE A 263 -9.10 -24.49 15.36
C ILE A 263 -9.11 -25.97 14.99
N THR A 264 -8.64 -26.28 13.78
CA THR A 264 -8.46 -27.66 13.31
C THR A 264 -7.04 -28.15 13.63
N PRO A 265 -6.81 -29.47 13.72
CA PRO A 265 -5.47 -30.02 13.85
C PRO A 265 -4.52 -29.57 12.74
N GLY A 266 -5.00 -29.50 11.48
CA GLY A 266 -4.18 -29.03 10.37
C GLY A 266 -3.76 -27.56 10.48
N LEU A 267 -4.63 -26.70 11.04
CA LEU A 267 -4.28 -25.33 11.37
C LEU A 267 -3.22 -25.27 12.47
N ALA A 268 -3.41 -26.04 13.55
CA ALA A 268 -2.46 -26.11 14.65
C ALA A 268 -1.07 -26.60 14.19
N ASP A 269 -1.01 -27.65 13.38
CA ASP A 269 0.23 -28.19 12.82
C ASP A 269 0.93 -27.19 11.89
N THR A 270 0.18 -26.43 11.09
CA THR A 270 0.74 -25.40 10.21
C THR A 270 1.29 -24.23 11.01
N VAL A 271 0.54 -23.73 11.99
CA VAL A 271 1.02 -22.66 12.88
C VAL A 271 2.26 -23.12 13.64
N GLN A 272 2.29 -24.35 14.14
CA GLN A 272 3.47 -24.92 14.78
C GLN A 272 4.66 -24.96 13.82
N THR A 273 4.45 -25.40 12.57
CA THR A 273 5.50 -25.41 11.52
C THR A 273 6.03 -24.01 11.24
N LEU A 274 5.15 -23.01 11.21
CA LEU A 274 5.53 -21.60 10.99
C LEU A 274 6.33 -21.06 12.17
N VAL A 275 5.90 -21.32 13.40
CA VAL A 275 6.61 -20.94 14.62
C VAL A 275 7.98 -21.60 14.69
N ASP A 276 8.06 -22.92 14.45
CA ASP A 276 9.32 -23.67 14.41
C ASP A 276 10.25 -23.18 13.28
N GLY A 277 9.63 -22.69 12.20
CA GLY A 277 10.30 -22.07 11.07
C GLY A 277 10.71 -20.61 11.28
N ASN A 278 10.50 -20.03 12.47
CA ASN A 278 10.70 -18.60 12.76
C ASN A 278 9.96 -17.67 11.78
N ALA A 279 8.74 -18.03 11.37
CA ALA A 279 7.89 -17.14 10.57
C ALA A 279 7.55 -15.86 11.35
N TRP A 280 7.39 -14.75 10.63
CA TRP A 280 7.24 -13.44 11.24
C TRP A 280 5.77 -13.02 11.32
N PHE A 281 5.20 -13.08 12.54
CA PHE A 281 3.82 -12.68 12.82
C PHE A 281 3.74 -11.41 13.69
N SER A 282 2.66 -10.64 13.53
CA SER A 282 2.24 -9.56 14.43
C SER A 282 1.00 -9.93 15.23
#